data_AF-A0AA38LUV3-F1
#
_entry.id   AF-A0AA38LUV3-F1
#
_cell.length_a   1.000
_cell.length_b   1.000
_cell.length_c   1.000
_cell.angle_alpha   90.00
_cell.angle_beta   90.00
_cell.angle_gamma   90.00
#
_symmetry.space_group_name_H-M   'P 1'
#
loop_
_entity.id
_entity.type
_entity.pdbx_description
1 polymer ?
#
loop_
_entity_poly.entity_id
_entity_poly.type
_entity_poly.pdbx_seq_one_letter_code
_entity_poly.pdbx_strand_id
1 'polypeptide(L)'
;MSLRAKILTHSLPLLPTHSFTRQTLALALSRLPSDHPDHRVEPIPDSVLDTLFGDGRAAPKALVQRWEEEGIEPMEAESGSKPSIAGLESRLRSRLTYSAGLGHYLPEAYSILSAPESETSIPIPSIPLPIRQLLRLRLPPIYTPPGLAAHGALSAGDYLSGVAGRNGGRLPIPLTNPIGPMAYAWRIADAAIRADERAEGIKRGVMNEPVGPGPEWYTSRISLALAYLRAESHLLKPYPDLPPNQVYAEKQPNPHLASAHQALERNLQSYRRTRDTVDGIEKGAGSVGGYLEFAARSVGGLWRSRYL
;
A
#
# COMPACT_ATOMS: atom_id res chain seq x y z
N MET A 1 24.54 5.54 -11.59
CA MET A 1 23.58 5.17 -10.53
C MET A 1 24.24 5.35 -9.17
N SER A 2 23.56 5.99 -8.21
CA SER A 2 24.05 6.14 -6.84
C SER A 2 24.15 4.78 -6.14
N LEU A 3 25.02 4.67 -5.12
CA LEU A 3 25.14 3.46 -4.29
C LEU A 3 23.77 3.04 -3.72
N ARG A 4 22.99 4.02 -3.23
CA ARG A 4 21.61 3.83 -2.76
C ARG A 4 20.73 3.09 -3.79
N ALA A 5 20.73 3.55 -5.04
CA ALA A 5 19.92 2.92 -6.10
C ALA A 5 20.39 1.49 -6.41
N LYS A 6 21.71 1.23 -6.40
CA LYS A 6 22.26 -0.11 -6.60
C LYS A 6 21.84 -1.08 -5.49
N ILE A 7 21.99 -0.67 -4.21
CA ILE A 7 21.57 -1.48 -3.07
C ILE A 7 20.07 -1.81 -3.16
N LEU A 8 19.24 -0.81 -3.47
CA LEU A 8 17.80 -1.01 -3.62
C LEU A 8 17.50 -2.02 -4.74
N THR A 9 18.13 -1.91 -5.91
CA THR A 9 17.93 -2.89 -6.99
C THR A 9 18.38 -4.30 -6.61
N HIS A 10 19.52 -4.47 -5.95
CA HIS A 10 20.00 -5.78 -5.49
C HIS A 10 19.16 -6.38 -4.36
N SER A 11 18.37 -5.58 -3.65
CA SER A 11 17.51 -6.03 -2.56
C SER A 11 16.19 -6.66 -3.03
N LEU A 12 15.71 -6.31 -4.22
CA LEU A 12 14.43 -6.77 -4.78
C LEU A 12 14.28 -8.31 -4.81
N PRO A 13 15.27 -9.08 -5.34
CA PRO A 13 15.18 -10.54 -5.31
C PRO A 13 15.25 -11.15 -3.91
N LEU A 14 15.62 -10.39 -2.88
CA LEU A 14 15.70 -10.85 -1.49
C LEU A 14 14.41 -10.60 -0.70
N LEU A 15 13.50 -9.74 -1.20
CA LEU A 15 12.28 -9.39 -0.49
C LEU A 15 11.38 -10.59 -0.17
N PRO A 16 11.19 -11.59 -1.06
CA PRO A 16 10.36 -12.76 -0.76
C PRO A 16 10.88 -13.61 0.41
N THR A 17 12.13 -13.42 0.83
CA THR A 17 12.75 -14.17 1.93
C THR A 17 13.05 -13.33 3.17
N HIS A 18 13.53 -12.11 2.99
CA HIS A 18 14.03 -11.26 4.08
C HIS A 18 13.14 -10.05 4.41
N SER A 19 12.01 -9.93 3.69
CA SER A 19 11.02 -8.87 3.87
C SER A 19 11.56 -7.45 3.66
N PHE A 20 10.77 -6.43 4.03
CA PHE A 20 11.08 -5.01 3.85
C PHE A 20 11.93 -4.46 5.01
N THR A 21 13.00 -5.17 5.38
CA THR A 21 13.82 -4.83 6.56
C THR A 21 15.16 -4.20 6.19
N ARG A 22 15.78 -3.55 7.20
CA ARG A 22 17.18 -3.06 7.10
C ARG A 22 18.17 -4.21 6.87
N GLN A 23 17.88 -5.39 7.40
CA GLN A 23 18.70 -6.58 7.19
C GLN A 23 18.74 -6.96 5.71
N THR A 24 17.63 -6.83 4.98
CA THR A 24 17.60 -7.05 3.52
C THR A 24 18.55 -6.10 2.77
N LEU A 25 18.65 -4.84 3.20
CA LEU A 25 19.60 -3.87 2.62
C LEU A 25 21.05 -4.22 2.95
N ALA A 26 21.34 -4.62 4.19
CA ALA A 26 22.67 -5.07 4.59
C ALA A 26 23.12 -6.30 3.78
N LEU A 27 22.20 -7.26 3.58
CA LEU A 27 22.44 -8.45 2.75
C LEU A 27 22.60 -8.11 1.27
N ALA A 28 21.83 -7.15 0.74
CA ALA A 28 21.98 -6.69 -0.64
C ALA A 28 23.35 -6.04 -0.87
N LEU A 29 23.84 -5.27 0.10
CA LEU A 29 25.15 -4.62 0.05
C LEU A 29 26.31 -5.63 0.17
N SER A 30 26.20 -6.66 1.01
CA SER A 30 27.21 -7.72 1.09
C SER A 30 27.24 -8.63 -0.15
N ARG A 31 26.14 -8.72 -0.89
CA ARG A 31 26.03 -9.46 -2.16
C ARG A 31 26.46 -8.66 -3.40
N LEU A 32 26.94 -7.43 -3.24
CA LEU A 32 27.51 -6.69 -4.38
C LEU A 32 28.72 -7.45 -4.96
N PRO A 33 28.98 -7.38 -6.27
CA PRO A 33 30.15 -7.99 -6.89
C PRO A 33 31.45 -7.57 -6.19
N SER A 34 32.41 -8.50 -6.05
CA SER A 34 33.72 -8.24 -5.41
C SER A 34 34.50 -7.10 -6.05
N ASP A 35 34.26 -6.86 -7.34
CA ASP A 35 34.94 -5.83 -8.13
C ASP A 35 34.35 -4.43 -7.89
N HIS A 36 33.26 -4.32 -7.12
CA HIS A 36 32.62 -3.05 -6.81
C HIS A 36 33.42 -2.31 -5.71
N PRO A 37 33.69 -1.00 -5.85
CA PRO A 37 34.48 -0.24 -4.87
C PRO A 37 33.86 -0.22 -3.47
N ASP A 38 32.53 -0.38 -3.39
CA ASP A 38 31.77 -0.41 -2.14
C ASP A 38 31.51 -1.83 -1.60
N HIS A 39 32.08 -2.88 -2.21
CA HIS A 39 31.93 -4.25 -1.70
C HIS A 39 32.61 -4.39 -0.33
N ARG A 40 31.91 -5.01 0.62
CA ARG A 40 32.43 -5.29 1.96
C ARG A 40 32.09 -6.71 2.38
N VAL A 41 33.09 -7.43 2.88
CA VAL A 41 32.96 -8.79 3.41
C VAL A 41 32.45 -8.78 4.87
N GLU A 42 32.73 -7.69 5.60
CA GLU A 42 32.34 -7.53 6.99
C GLU A 42 30.86 -7.17 7.17
N PRO A 43 30.25 -7.49 8.33
CA PRO A 43 28.90 -7.04 8.66
C PRO A 43 28.85 -5.51 8.61
N ILE A 44 28.02 -4.98 7.70
CA ILE A 44 27.91 -3.54 7.51
C ILE A 44 27.29 -2.92 8.76
N PRO A 45 27.93 -1.91 9.37
CA PRO A 45 27.37 -1.24 10.54
C PRO A 45 26.11 -0.46 10.16
N ASP A 46 25.09 -0.50 11.02
CA ASP A 46 23.79 0.14 10.77
C ASP A 46 23.89 1.65 10.48
N SER A 47 24.91 2.31 11.03
CA SER A 47 25.21 3.72 10.76
C SER A 47 25.39 4.03 9.27
N VAL A 48 25.96 3.10 8.49
CA VAL A 48 26.10 3.27 7.03
C VAL A 48 24.72 3.27 6.37
N LEU A 49 23.82 2.39 6.80
CA LEU A 49 22.45 2.38 6.30
C LEU A 49 21.70 3.66 6.70
N ASP A 50 21.91 4.17 7.92
CA ASP A 50 21.33 5.45 8.36
C ASP A 50 21.82 6.61 7.50
N THR A 51 23.10 6.64 7.14
CA THR A 51 23.63 7.71 6.26
C THR A 51 23.06 7.64 4.84
N LEU A 52 22.75 6.45 4.33
CA LEU A 52 22.27 6.27 2.96
C LEU A 52 20.75 6.44 2.82
N PHE A 53 20.01 5.97 3.82
CA PHE A 53 18.55 5.85 3.76
C PHE A 53 17.83 6.76 4.75
N GLY A 54 18.52 7.30 5.75
CA GLY A 54 17.91 7.95 6.90
C GLY A 54 17.66 6.96 8.04
N ASP A 55 17.29 7.51 9.18
CA ASP A 55 17.00 6.78 10.40
C ASP A 55 15.62 6.10 10.38
N GLY A 56 15.44 5.16 11.31
CA GLY A 56 14.16 4.52 11.57
C GLY A 56 13.53 3.83 10.36
N ARG A 57 12.38 4.35 9.90
CA ARG A 57 11.51 3.73 8.89
C ARG A 57 11.83 4.14 7.45
N ALA A 58 12.76 5.06 7.25
CA ALA A 58 13.08 5.58 5.92
C ALA A 58 13.65 4.49 4.99
N ALA A 59 14.48 3.59 5.53
CA ALA A 59 15.03 2.45 4.81
C ALA A 59 13.97 1.43 4.32
N PRO A 60 13.13 0.85 5.20
CA PRO A 60 12.00 0.01 4.78
C PRO A 60 11.08 0.67 3.75
N LYS A 61 10.79 1.96 3.93
CA LYS A 61 9.95 2.70 2.97
C LYS A 61 10.61 2.84 1.61
N ALA A 62 11.92 3.10 1.55
CA ALA A 62 12.66 3.15 0.29
C ALA A 62 12.65 1.79 -0.43
N LEU A 63 12.71 0.67 0.29
CA LEU A 63 12.54 -0.67 -0.29
C LEU A 63 11.15 -0.85 -0.92
N VAL A 64 10.08 -0.48 -0.21
CA VAL A 64 8.71 -0.57 -0.74
C VAL A 64 8.53 0.31 -1.98
N GLN A 65 9.08 1.52 -1.97
CA GLN A 65 9.05 2.41 -3.13
C GLN A 65 9.80 1.81 -4.33
N ARG A 66 11.01 1.27 -4.12
CA ARG A 66 11.74 0.62 -5.22
C ARG A 66 11.00 -0.60 -5.76
N TRP A 67 10.42 -1.43 -4.89
CA TRP A 67 9.61 -2.58 -5.29
C TRP A 67 8.39 -2.13 -6.11
N GLU A 68 7.72 -1.05 -5.72
CA GLU A 68 6.62 -0.49 -6.49
C GLU A 68 7.08 -0.03 -7.89
N GLU A 69 8.21 0.69 -7.96
CA GLU A 69 8.80 1.15 -9.23
C GLU A 69 9.13 -0.02 -10.17
N GLU A 70 9.82 -1.05 -9.69
CA GLU A 70 10.14 -2.23 -10.49
C GLU A 70 8.87 -2.96 -10.97
N GLY A 71 7.83 -3.02 -10.14
CA GLY A 71 6.54 -3.58 -10.53
C GLY A 71 5.80 -2.76 -11.61
N ILE A 72 6.06 -1.45 -11.71
CA ILE A 72 5.46 -0.55 -12.70
C ILE A 72 6.22 -0.59 -14.03
N GLU A 73 7.55 -0.79 -14.02
CA GLU A 73 8.40 -0.80 -15.22
C GLU A 73 7.84 -1.69 -16.36
N PRO A 74 7.40 -2.95 -16.14
CA PRO A 74 6.80 -3.79 -17.18
C PRO A 74 5.47 -3.24 -17.74
N MET A 75 4.66 -2.58 -16.90
CA MET A 75 3.38 -2.01 -17.33
C MET A 75 3.61 -0.88 -18.33
N GLU A 76 4.67 -0.10 -18.13
CA GLU A 76 5.05 0.98 -19.05
C GLU A 76 5.72 0.45 -20.33
N ALA A 77 6.42 -0.69 -20.27
CA ALA A 77 7.03 -1.31 -21.44
C ALA A 77 5.99 -1.86 -22.45
N GLU A 78 4.80 -2.25 -21.99
CA GLU A 78 3.70 -2.77 -22.82
C GLU A 78 2.93 -1.69 -23.62
N SER A 79 3.41 -0.44 -23.67
CA SER A 79 2.73 0.74 -24.27
C SER A 79 2.54 0.73 -25.80
N GLY A 80 2.73 -0.40 -26.49
CA GLY A 80 2.63 -0.49 -27.95
C GLY A 80 1.25 -0.89 -28.51
N SER A 81 0.32 -1.30 -27.64
CA SER A 81 -1.01 -1.74 -28.07
C SER A 81 -2.01 -0.59 -28.08
N LYS A 82 -3.00 -0.65 -28.99
CA LYS A 82 -4.11 0.30 -28.99
C LYS A 82 -4.78 0.31 -27.60
N PRO A 83 -5.15 1.50 -27.10
CA PRO A 83 -5.82 1.66 -25.81
C PRO A 83 -7.03 0.74 -25.76
N SER A 84 -6.99 -0.23 -24.86
CA SER A 84 -8.04 -1.24 -24.76
C SER A 84 -8.16 -1.75 -23.34
N ILE A 85 -9.38 -2.09 -22.93
CA ILE A 85 -9.64 -2.71 -21.63
C ILE A 85 -8.85 -4.01 -21.47
N ALA A 86 -8.66 -4.78 -22.55
CA ALA A 86 -7.85 -5.99 -22.54
C ALA A 86 -6.37 -5.69 -22.25
N GLY A 87 -5.81 -4.63 -22.84
CA GLY A 87 -4.44 -4.17 -22.54
C GLY A 87 -4.31 -3.69 -21.10
N LEU A 88 -5.29 -2.92 -20.61
CA LEU A 88 -5.35 -2.47 -19.22
C LEU A 88 -5.40 -3.64 -18.23
N GLU A 89 -6.23 -4.63 -18.52
CA GLU A 89 -6.35 -5.87 -17.73
C GLU A 89 -5.04 -6.65 -17.72
N SER A 90 -4.39 -6.82 -18.87
CA SER A 90 -3.09 -7.49 -18.98
C SER A 90 -2.04 -6.86 -18.07
N ARG A 91 -1.89 -5.53 -18.12
CA ARG A 91 -0.91 -4.80 -17.29
C ARG A 91 -1.21 -4.93 -15.80
N LEU A 92 -2.47 -4.81 -15.39
CA LEU A 92 -2.86 -4.94 -13.99
C LEU A 92 -2.72 -6.38 -13.48
N ARG A 93 -2.96 -7.40 -14.32
CA ARG A 93 -2.66 -8.80 -13.99
C ARG A 93 -1.17 -9.05 -13.82
N SER A 94 -0.35 -8.50 -14.72
CA SER A 94 1.10 -8.57 -14.62
C SER A 94 1.58 -7.97 -13.30
N ARG A 95 1.06 -6.79 -12.94
CA ARG A 95 1.34 -6.14 -11.65
C ARG A 95 0.87 -6.95 -10.44
N LEU A 96 -0.32 -7.56 -10.47
CA LEU A 96 -0.80 -8.45 -9.40
C LEU A 96 0.06 -9.70 -9.26
N THR A 97 0.51 -10.27 -10.38
CA THR A 97 1.43 -11.42 -10.39
C THR A 97 2.76 -11.04 -9.75
N TYR A 98 3.30 -9.87 -10.07
CA TYR A 98 4.50 -9.33 -9.41
C TYR A 98 4.27 -9.13 -7.90
N SER A 99 3.12 -8.56 -7.48
CA SER A 99 2.77 -8.45 -6.05
C SER A 99 2.66 -9.79 -5.34
N ALA A 100 2.09 -10.79 -5.99
CA ALA A 100 1.96 -12.13 -5.43
C ALA A 100 3.31 -12.81 -5.18
N GLY A 101 4.36 -12.40 -5.89
CA GLY A 101 5.73 -12.87 -5.68
C GLY A 101 6.33 -12.52 -4.33
N LEU A 102 5.85 -11.48 -3.65
CA LEU A 102 6.28 -11.14 -2.28
C LEU A 102 5.77 -12.10 -1.22
N GLY A 103 4.72 -12.86 -1.53
CA GLY A 103 4.16 -13.82 -0.62
C GLY A 103 3.54 -13.21 0.64
N HIS A 104 3.94 -13.71 1.80
CA HIS A 104 3.45 -13.31 3.13
C HIS A 104 3.96 -11.95 3.60
N TYR A 105 4.91 -11.33 2.90
CA TYR A 105 5.44 -9.99 3.24
C TYR A 105 4.65 -8.83 2.62
N LEU A 106 3.66 -9.10 1.77
CA LEU A 106 2.82 -8.05 1.18
C LEU A 106 2.07 -7.21 2.25
N PRO A 107 1.46 -7.79 3.31
CA PRO A 107 0.86 -7.01 4.39
C PRO A 107 1.85 -6.08 5.11
N GLU A 108 3.12 -6.48 5.22
CA GLU A 108 4.18 -5.64 5.79
C GLU A 108 4.41 -4.39 4.92
N ALA A 109 4.46 -4.54 3.59
CA ALA A 109 4.56 -3.40 2.67
C ALA A 109 3.41 -2.40 2.87
N TYR A 110 2.19 -2.89 3.01
CA TYR A 110 1.02 -2.04 3.32
C TYR A 110 1.13 -1.36 4.68
N SER A 111 1.68 -2.05 5.67
CA SER A 111 1.91 -1.44 6.99
C SER A 111 2.92 -0.30 6.92
N ILE A 112 4.00 -0.46 6.13
CA ILE A 112 5.03 0.56 5.90
C ILE A 112 4.45 1.75 5.12
N LEU A 113 3.62 1.50 4.11
CA LEU A 113 2.94 2.56 3.35
C LEU A 113 1.94 3.35 4.20
N SER A 114 1.27 2.68 5.13
CA SER A 114 0.29 3.31 6.02
C SER A 114 0.93 4.01 7.21
N ALA A 115 2.22 3.81 7.45
CA ALA A 115 2.95 4.45 8.53
C ALA A 115 3.11 5.95 8.24
N PRO A 116 2.82 6.83 9.22
CA PRO A 116 3.07 8.26 9.06
C PRO A 116 4.59 8.52 8.91
N GLU A 117 4.96 9.50 8.08
CA GLU A 117 6.36 9.84 7.79
C GLU A 117 7.06 10.48 8.98
N SER A 118 6.31 11.26 9.75
CA SER A 118 6.74 11.83 11.00
C SER A 118 5.85 11.29 12.10
N GLU A 119 6.45 10.93 13.23
CA GLU A 119 5.70 10.72 14.46
C GLU A 119 5.20 12.09 14.94
N THR A 120 4.14 12.60 14.29
CA THR A 120 3.41 13.78 14.74
C THR A 120 2.76 13.44 16.06
N SER A 121 3.53 13.61 17.11
CA SER A 121 3.12 13.44 18.48
C SER A 121 2.37 14.69 18.88
N ILE A 122 1.03 14.61 18.83
CA ILE A 122 0.17 15.67 19.33
C ILE A 122 0.48 15.80 20.83
N PRO A 123 0.96 16.97 21.32
CA PRO A 123 1.14 17.16 22.74
C PRO A 123 -0.22 17.00 23.41
N ILE A 124 -0.33 16.07 24.37
CA ILE A 124 -1.53 16.01 25.19
C ILE A 124 -1.57 17.33 25.95
N PRO A 125 -2.64 18.14 25.81
CA PRO A 125 -2.77 19.34 26.63
C PRO A 125 -2.70 18.89 28.09
N SER A 126 -1.72 19.41 28.83
CA SER A 126 -1.58 19.22 30.26
C SER A 126 -2.72 19.95 30.95
N ILE A 127 -3.93 19.38 30.89
CA ILE A 127 -5.10 19.92 31.57
C ILE A 127 -5.02 19.46 33.04
N PRO A 128 -4.79 20.37 34.00
CA PRO A 128 -4.76 20.04 35.41
C PRO A 128 -6.20 19.91 35.94
N LEU A 129 -6.95 18.87 35.54
CA LEU A 129 -8.30 18.62 36.04
C LEU A 129 -8.58 17.11 36.24
N PRO A 130 -9.49 16.74 37.17
CA PRO A 130 -9.76 15.36 37.57
C PRO A 130 -10.59 14.59 36.51
N ILE A 131 -10.07 14.45 35.28
CA ILE A 131 -10.70 13.75 34.14
C ILE A 131 -10.74 12.23 34.33
N ARG A 132 -10.16 11.69 35.42
CA ARG A 132 -10.32 10.26 35.81
C ARG A 132 -11.79 9.80 35.89
N GLN A 133 -12.75 10.71 36.01
CA GLN A 133 -14.17 10.38 36.04
C GLN A 133 -14.86 10.39 34.66
N LEU A 134 -14.36 11.14 33.68
CA LEU A 134 -15.00 11.27 32.35
C LEU A 134 -14.54 10.22 31.33
N LEU A 135 -13.37 9.60 31.54
CA LEU A 135 -12.89 8.47 30.72
C LEU A 135 -13.32 7.09 31.26
N ARG A 136 -14.44 7.01 31.97
CA ARG A 136 -15.19 5.74 32.15
C ARG A 136 -16.02 5.40 30.91
N LEU A 137 -15.49 5.69 29.71
CA LEU A 137 -16.01 5.10 28.50
C LEU A 137 -15.72 3.60 28.61
N ARG A 138 -16.77 2.81 28.90
CA ARG A 138 -16.74 1.36 28.71
C ARG A 138 -16.57 1.13 27.21
N LEU A 139 -15.32 1.14 26.76
CA LEU A 139 -14.97 0.62 25.44
C LEU A 139 -15.45 -0.83 25.41
N PRO A 140 -16.20 -1.25 24.37
CA PRO A 140 -16.56 -2.66 24.22
C PRO A 140 -15.28 -3.50 24.22
N PRO A 141 -15.33 -4.74 24.74
CA PRO A 141 -14.18 -5.61 24.78
C PRO A 141 -13.61 -5.75 23.37
N ILE A 142 -12.37 -5.29 23.20
CA ILE A 142 -11.58 -5.59 22.00
C ILE A 142 -11.50 -7.11 21.95
N TYR A 143 -12.03 -7.69 20.87
CA TYR A 143 -12.13 -9.12 20.59
C TYR A 143 -11.11 -9.97 21.36
N THR A 144 -11.60 -10.74 22.33
CA THR A 144 -10.81 -11.79 22.98
C THR A 144 -10.86 -13.03 22.11
N PRO A 145 -9.74 -13.48 21.51
CA PRO A 145 -9.73 -14.68 20.70
C PRO A 145 -10.12 -15.89 21.56
N PRO A 146 -10.95 -16.82 21.04
CA PRO A 146 -11.35 -18.02 21.76
C PRO A 146 -10.12 -18.93 21.96
N GLY A 147 -9.75 -19.20 23.21
CA GLY A 147 -8.67 -20.13 23.56
C GLY A 147 -7.69 -19.65 24.63
N LEU A 148 -7.67 -18.34 24.94
CA LEU A 148 -6.87 -17.82 26.05
C LEU A 148 -7.70 -17.76 27.32
N ALA A 149 -7.40 -18.65 28.27
CA ALA A 149 -7.96 -18.63 29.61
C ALA A 149 -7.78 -17.25 30.26
N ALA A 150 -8.80 -16.81 30.99
CA ALA A 150 -8.89 -15.53 31.68
C ALA A 150 -7.81 -15.37 32.77
N HIS A 151 -6.56 -15.11 32.38
CA HIS A 151 -5.53 -14.63 33.27
C HIS A 151 -5.55 -13.11 33.29
N GLY A 152 -6.21 -12.55 34.30
CA GLY A 152 -6.12 -11.15 34.69
C GLY A 152 -6.66 -10.15 33.67
N ALA A 153 -7.82 -9.57 33.95
CA ALA A 153 -8.25 -8.35 33.27
C ALA A 153 -7.26 -7.22 33.62
N LEU A 154 -6.17 -7.11 32.87
CA LEU A 154 -5.35 -5.91 32.86
C LEU A 154 -6.27 -4.78 32.39
N SER A 155 -6.56 -3.87 33.31
CA SER A 155 -7.31 -2.66 32.99
C SER A 155 -6.62 -1.97 31.82
N ALA A 156 -7.35 -1.63 30.76
CA ALA A 156 -6.82 -0.83 29.66
C ALA A 156 -6.13 0.45 30.18
N GLY A 157 -6.53 0.94 31.37
CA GLY A 157 -5.89 2.05 32.06
C GLY A 157 -4.45 1.78 32.53
N ASP A 158 -4.09 0.56 32.92
CA ASP A 158 -2.73 0.22 33.36
C ASP A 158 -1.78 0.09 32.16
N TYR A 159 -2.27 -0.43 31.04
CA TYR A 159 -1.49 -0.49 29.80
C TYR A 159 -1.28 0.91 29.20
N LEU A 160 -2.34 1.73 29.16
CA LEU A 160 -2.26 3.11 28.66
C LEU A 160 -1.40 3.99 29.57
N SER A 161 -1.44 3.82 30.89
CA SER A 161 -0.58 4.58 31.80
C SER A 161 0.89 4.17 31.73
N GLY A 162 1.19 2.88 31.53
CA GLY A 162 2.55 2.41 31.26
C GLY A 162 3.13 2.92 29.94
N VAL A 163 2.33 2.95 28.88
CA VAL A 163 2.73 3.49 27.57
C VAL A 163 2.87 5.02 27.62
N ALA A 164 1.94 5.72 28.27
CA ALA A 164 2.02 7.17 28.46
C ALA A 164 3.24 7.58 29.30
N GLY A 165 3.58 6.82 30.35
CA GLY A 165 4.77 7.07 31.17
C GLY A 165 6.08 6.92 30.40
N ARG A 166 6.16 5.94 29.48
CA ARG A 166 7.32 5.73 28.62
C ARG A 166 7.47 6.77 27.51
N ASN A 167 6.36 7.32 27.02
CA ASN A 167 6.33 8.28 25.92
C ASN A 167 6.23 9.75 26.38
N GLY A 168 6.57 10.05 27.64
CA GLY A 168 6.56 11.43 28.16
C GLY A 168 5.16 12.05 28.18
N GLY A 169 4.12 11.26 28.46
CA GLY A 169 2.74 11.71 28.47
C GLY A 169 2.10 11.85 27.09
N ARG A 170 2.59 11.11 26.08
CA ARG A 170 2.02 11.11 24.72
C ARG A 170 1.37 9.76 24.42
N LEU A 171 0.09 9.79 24.01
CA LEU A 171 -0.64 8.61 23.55
C LEU A 171 -0.31 8.39 22.08
N PRO A 172 0.28 7.23 21.69
CA PRO A 172 0.39 6.88 20.30
C PRO A 172 -1.03 6.54 19.82
N ILE A 173 -1.69 7.49 19.17
CA ILE A 173 -2.90 7.18 18.39
C ILE A 173 -2.37 6.47 17.14
N PRO A 174 -2.69 5.19 16.91
CA PRO A 174 -2.42 4.56 15.63
C PRO A 174 -3.32 5.22 14.59
N LEU A 175 -2.90 6.38 14.10
CA LEU A 175 -3.47 7.00 12.92
C LEU A 175 -3.02 6.12 11.76
N THR A 176 -3.82 5.10 11.46
CA THR A 176 -3.67 4.40 10.18
C THR A 176 -3.91 5.45 9.12
N ASN A 177 -2.91 5.73 8.29
CA ASN A 177 -3.07 6.66 7.20
C ASN A 177 -3.61 5.89 5.98
N PRO A 178 -4.94 5.88 5.72
CA PRO A 178 -5.50 5.16 4.58
C PRO A 178 -5.00 5.71 3.24
N ILE A 179 -4.41 6.92 3.26
CA ILE A 179 -3.86 7.57 2.08
C ILE A 179 -2.66 6.79 1.54
N GLY A 180 -1.89 6.09 2.38
CA GLY A 180 -0.72 5.33 1.93
C GLY A 180 -1.06 4.27 0.88
N PRO A 181 -1.88 3.26 1.22
CA PRO A 181 -2.37 2.25 0.29
C PRO A 181 -3.11 2.83 -0.93
N MET A 182 -3.91 3.89 -0.72
CA MET A 182 -4.63 4.54 -1.82
C MET A 182 -3.69 5.25 -2.79
N ALA A 183 -2.67 5.95 -2.29
CA ALA A 183 -1.66 6.62 -3.11
C ALA A 183 -0.81 5.61 -3.90
N TYR A 184 -0.51 4.47 -3.29
CA TYR A 184 0.11 3.33 -3.98
C TYR A 184 -0.78 2.82 -5.14
N ALA A 185 -2.05 2.52 -4.88
CA ALA A 185 -2.97 2.05 -5.91
C ALA A 185 -3.21 3.11 -7.00
N TRP A 186 -3.20 4.40 -6.62
CA TRP A 186 -3.28 5.53 -7.56
C TRP A 186 -2.11 5.55 -8.53
N ARG A 187 -0.87 5.39 -8.06
CA ARG A 187 0.33 5.38 -8.92
C ARG A 187 0.31 4.22 -9.92
N ILE A 188 -0.18 3.06 -9.50
CA ILE A 188 -0.37 1.89 -10.38
C ILE A 188 -1.44 2.16 -11.43
N ALA A 189 -2.60 2.68 -11.03
CA ALA A 189 -3.68 3.04 -11.94
C ALA A 189 -3.24 4.10 -12.96
N ASP A 190 -2.51 5.11 -12.49
CA ASP A 190 -1.97 6.16 -13.33
C ASP A 190 -0.93 5.62 -14.32
N ALA A 191 0.01 4.76 -13.89
CA ALA A 191 0.94 4.10 -14.81
C ALA A 191 0.23 3.25 -15.87
N ALA A 192 -0.81 2.51 -15.48
CA ALA A 192 -1.59 1.67 -16.39
C ALA A 192 -2.33 2.48 -17.46
N ILE A 193 -2.91 3.63 -17.09
CA ILE A 193 -3.59 4.55 -18.01
C ILE A 193 -2.56 5.31 -18.86
N ARG A 194 -1.43 5.73 -18.28
CA ARG A 194 -0.37 6.43 -19.00
C ARG A 194 0.21 5.61 -20.15
N ALA A 195 0.26 4.29 -20.01
CA ALA A 195 0.67 3.39 -21.09
C ALA A 195 -0.27 3.47 -22.30
N ASP A 196 -1.58 3.57 -22.07
CA ASP A 196 -2.59 3.75 -23.13
C ASP A 196 -2.51 5.14 -23.77
N GLU A 197 -2.40 6.20 -22.97
CA GLU A 197 -2.31 7.58 -23.46
C GLU A 197 -1.06 7.81 -24.32
N ARG A 198 0.07 7.16 -23.99
CA ARG A 198 1.30 7.20 -24.79
C ARG A 198 1.08 6.58 -26.17
N ALA A 199 0.31 5.49 -26.26
CA ALA A 199 -0.02 4.85 -27.53
C ALA A 199 -0.91 5.75 -28.42
N GLU A 200 -1.74 6.60 -27.82
CA GLU A 200 -2.60 7.56 -28.54
C GLU A 200 -1.89 8.87 -28.95
N GLY A 201 -0.69 9.13 -28.42
CA GLY A 201 0.06 10.36 -28.71
C GLY A 201 -0.58 11.62 -28.13
N ILE A 202 -1.33 11.50 -27.03
CA ILE A 202 -2.03 12.62 -26.40
C ILE A 202 -1.01 13.63 -25.83
N LYS A 203 -1.16 14.91 -26.17
CA LYS A 203 -0.36 16.00 -25.60
C LYS A 203 -0.70 16.17 -24.12
N ARG A 204 0.34 16.42 -23.30
CA ARG A 204 0.22 16.60 -21.84
C ARG A 204 0.47 18.04 -21.42
N GLY A 205 -0.26 18.47 -20.39
CA GLY A 205 -0.06 19.72 -19.67
C GLY A 205 1.07 19.62 -18.64
N VAL A 206 1.27 20.72 -17.91
CA VAL A 206 2.37 20.88 -16.92
C VAL A 206 2.29 19.87 -15.78
N MET A 207 1.08 19.46 -15.40
CA MET A 207 0.83 18.50 -14.32
C MET A 207 0.83 17.03 -14.78
N ASN A 208 1.32 16.73 -15.99
CA ASN A 208 1.22 15.43 -16.66
C ASN A 208 -0.21 14.93 -16.92
N GLU A 209 -1.21 15.77 -16.72
CA GLU A 209 -2.56 15.54 -17.23
C GLU A 209 -2.58 15.70 -18.76
N PRO A 210 -3.43 14.98 -19.52
CA PRO A 210 -3.67 15.30 -20.93
C PRO A 210 -4.13 16.75 -21.06
N VAL A 211 -4.10 17.37 -22.24
CA VAL A 211 -4.62 18.74 -22.41
C VAL A 211 -6.15 18.69 -22.56
N GLY A 212 -6.87 19.45 -21.73
CA GLY A 212 -8.35 19.49 -21.71
C GLY A 212 -9.12 18.49 -20.80
N PRO A 213 -8.52 17.77 -19.82
CA PRO A 213 -9.26 16.86 -18.96
C PRO A 213 -10.07 17.65 -17.94
N GLY A 214 -11.35 17.35 -17.88
CA GLY A 214 -12.22 17.67 -16.78
C GLY A 214 -12.14 16.64 -15.64
N PRO A 215 -13.16 16.61 -14.76
CA PRO A 215 -13.22 15.73 -13.60
C PRO A 215 -13.18 14.23 -13.96
N GLU A 216 -13.52 13.85 -15.19
CA GLU A 216 -13.51 12.48 -15.70
C GLU A 216 -12.13 11.81 -15.60
N TRP A 217 -11.07 12.60 -15.79
CA TRP A 217 -9.69 12.13 -15.67
C TRP A 217 -9.38 11.62 -14.26
N TYR A 218 -9.84 12.36 -13.24
CA TYR A 218 -9.70 12.01 -11.83
C TYR A 218 -10.60 10.81 -11.49
N THR A 219 -11.87 10.83 -11.91
CA THR A 219 -12.80 9.72 -11.61
C THR A 219 -12.31 8.40 -12.17
N SER A 220 -11.74 8.41 -13.38
CA SER A 220 -11.17 7.22 -14.02
C SER A 220 -9.99 6.64 -13.23
N ARG A 221 -9.09 7.50 -12.74
CA ARG A 221 -7.95 7.08 -11.89
C ARG A 221 -8.38 6.61 -10.51
N ILE A 222 -9.30 7.31 -9.83
CA ILE A 222 -9.84 6.88 -8.53
C ILE A 222 -10.50 5.50 -8.68
N SER A 223 -11.40 5.36 -9.64
CA SER A 223 -12.16 4.11 -9.82
C SER A 223 -11.27 2.93 -10.21
N LEU A 224 -10.26 3.16 -11.06
CA LEU A 224 -9.28 2.13 -11.41
C LEU A 224 -8.39 1.75 -10.21
N ALA A 225 -7.93 2.74 -9.43
CA ALA A 225 -7.16 2.50 -8.21
C ALA A 225 -7.96 1.66 -7.20
N LEU A 226 -9.24 1.95 -7.01
CA LEU A 226 -10.14 1.16 -6.16
C LEU A 226 -10.36 -0.25 -6.71
N ALA A 227 -10.54 -0.39 -8.03
CA ALA A 227 -10.69 -1.68 -8.69
C ALA A 227 -9.45 -2.58 -8.47
N TYR A 228 -8.25 -1.99 -8.61
CA TYR A 228 -6.98 -2.66 -8.36
C TYR A 228 -6.80 -3.02 -6.88
N LEU A 229 -6.97 -2.07 -5.97
CA LEU A 229 -6.82 -2.29 -4.52
C LEU A 229 -7.77 -3.38 -4.01
N ARG A 230 -9.02 -3.39 -4.50
CA ARG A 230 -9.98 -4.44 -4.18
C ARG A 230 -9.53 -5.81 -4.68
N ALA A 231 -8.93 -5.90 -5.86
CA ALA A 231 -8.38 -7.15 -6.38
C ALA A 231 -7.16 -7.60 -5.56
N GLU A 232 -6.22 -6.70 -5.28
CA GLU A 232 -5.01 -6.99 -4.51
C GLU A 232 -5.30 -7.36 -3.05
N SER A 233 -6.41 -6.88 -2.48
CA SER A 233 -6.86 -7.29 -1.13
C SER A 233 -7.06 -8.79 -0.98
N HIS A 234 -7.28 -9.53 -2.09
CA HIS A 234 -7.31 -10.98 -2.06
C HIS A 234 -5.95 -11.60 -1.77
N LEU A 235 -4.85 -10.97 -2.19
CA LEU A 235 -3.48 -11.43 -1.91
C LEU A 235 -3.10 -11.26 -0.43
N LEU A 236 -3.77 -10.35 0.27
CA LEU A 236 -3.56 -10.07 1.70
C LEU A 236 -4.26 -11.06 2.64
N LYS A 237 -4.99 -12.04 2.10
CA LYS A 237 -5.63 -13.07 2.92
C LYS A 237 -4.58 -13.95 3.60
N PRO A 238 -4.85 -14.44 4.83
CA PRO A 238 -3.95 -15.36 5.50
C PRO A 238 -3.72 -16.59 4.61
N TYR A 239 -2.49 -17.08 4.65
CA TYR A 239 -2.13 -18.30 3.94
C TYR A 239 -2.77 -19.48 4.67
N PRO A 240 -3.21 -20.52 3.96
CA PRO A 240 -3.72 -21.72 4.61
C PRO A 240 -2.62 -22.31 5.50
N ASP A 241 -2.99 -22.74 6.70
CA ASP A 241 -2.05 -23.32 7.65
C ASP A 241 -1.30 -24.48 6.99
N LEU A 242 0.01 -24.32 6.82
CA LEU A 242 0.85 -25.41 6.37
C LEU A 242 1.04 -26.41 7.52
N PRO A 243 1.14 -27.71 7.20
CA PRO A 243 1.52 -28.69 8.20
C PRO A 243 2.89 -28.30 8.80
N PRO A 244 3.13 -28.56 10.10
CA PRO A 244 4.29 -28.06 10.85
C PRO A 244 5.66 -28.46 10.28
N ASN A 245 5.69 -29.45 9.39
CA ASN A 245 6.91 -29.93 8.73
C ASN A 245 7.17 -29.27 7.37
N GLN A 246 6.28 -28.39 6.90
CA GLN A 246 6.47 -27.61 5.68
C GLN A 246 6.77 -26.17 6.05
N VAL A 247 8.05 -25.82 6.01
CA VAL A 247 8.45 -24.41 5.85
C VAL A 247 7.96 -23.99 4.48
N TYR A 248 7.26 -22.85 4.38
CA TYR A 248 6.86 -22.27 3.11
C TYR A 248 8.06 -22.29 2.16
N ALA A 249 8.03 -23.19 1.19
CA ALA A 249 9.12 -23.30 0.23
C ALA A 249 9.23 -21.94 -0.48
N GLU A 250 10.46 -21.45 -0.61
CA GLU A 250 10.88 -20.11 -1.06
C GLU A 250 10.25 -19.63 -2.39
N LYS A 251 9.49 -20.48 -3.10
CA LYS A 251 8.89 -20.22 -4.41
C LYS A 251 7.41 -20.59 -4.54
N GLN A 252 6.70 -20.91 -3.45
CA GLN A 252 5.28 -21.18 -3.61
C GLN A 252 4.52 -19.91 -4.02
N PRO A 253 3.83 -19.91 -5.17
CA PRO A 253 3.03 -18.76 -5.59
C PRO A 253 1.91 -18.52 -4.57
N ASN A 254 1.53 -17.25 -4.38
CA ASN A 254 0.44 -16.89 -3.48
C ASN A 254 -0.84 -17.68 -3.87
N PRO A 255 -1.42 -18.49 -2.96
CA PRO A 255 -2.56 -19.35 -3.26
C PRO A 255 -3.81 -18.56 -3.67
N HIS A 256 -3.87 -17.27 -3.31
CA HIS A 256 -4.99 -16.39 -3.59
C HIS A 256 -4.88 -15.65 -4.92
N LEU A 257 -3.80 -15.83 -5.68
CA LEU A 257 -3.56 -15.12 -6.95
C LEU A 257 -4.68 -15.32 -7.97
N ALA A 258 -5.17 -16.55 -8.13
CA ALA A 258 -6.29 -16.85 -9.03
C ALA A 258 -7.56 -16.07 -8.63
N SER A 259 -7.84 -15.96 -7.33
CA SER A 259 -8.97 -15.19 -6.82
C SER A 259 -8.80 -13.68 -7.02
N ALA A 260 -7.56 -13.18 -6.93
CA ALA A 260 -7.23 -11.78 -7.20
C ALA A 260 -7.43 -11.43 -8.68
N HIS A 261 -7.02 -12.30 -9.61
CA HIS A 261 -7.28 -12.12 -11.04
C HIS A 261 -8.78 -12.10 -11.37
N GLN A 262 -9.55 -13.03 -10.80
CA GLN A 262 -10.99 -13.05 -11.00
C GLN A 262 -11.68 -11.81 -10.39
N ALA A 263 -11.20 -11.32 -9.25
CA ALA A 263 -11.69 -10.08 -8.68
C ALA A 263 -11.37 -8.88 -9.57
N LEU A 264 -10.15 -8.82 -10.14
CA LEU A 264 -9.74 -7.78 -11.07
C LEU A 264 -10.65 -7.72 -12.31
N GLU A 265 -10.93 -8.85 -12.96
CA GLU A 265 -11.85 -8.95 -14.10
C GLU A 265 -13.21 -8.30 -13.79
N ARG A 266 -13.83 -8.71 -12.68
CA ARG A 266 -15.16 -8.19 -12.26
C ARG A 266 -15.10 -6.70 -11.93
N ASN A 267 -14.01 -6.26 -11.29
CA ASN A 267 -13.83 -4.86 -10.93
C ASN A 267 -13.61 -3.99 -12.18
N LEU A 268 -12.87 -4.47 -13.19
CA LEU A 268 -12.67 -3.78 -14.45
C LEU A 268 -13.94 -3.68 -15.29
N GLN A 269 -14.81 -4.69 -15.25
CA GLN A 269 -16.14 -4.60 -15.84
C GLN A 269 -16.99 -3.50 -15.18
N SER A 270 -16.88 -3.36 -13.86
CA SER A 270 -17.59 -2.31 -13.10
C SER A 270 -17.00 -0.92 -13.38
N TYR A 271 -15.68 -0.83 -13.47
CA TYR A 271 -14.95 0.37 -13.90
C TYR A 271 -15.42 0.83 -15.28
N ARG A 272 -15.48 -0.09 -16.26
CA ARG A 272 -15.94 0.21 -17.61
C ARG A 272 -17.35 0.80 -17.63
N ARG A 273 -18.31 0.18 -16.92
CA ARG A 273 -19.68 0.70 -16.83
C ARG A 273 -19.73 2.10 -16.22
N THR A 274 -18.90 2.35 -15.20
CA THR A 274 -18.81 3.65 -14.55
C THR A 274 -18.26 4.70 -15.50
N ARG A 275 -17.18 4.36 -16.23
CA ARG A 275 -16.59 5.22 -17.25
C ARG A 275 -17.57 5.52 -18.38
N ASP A 276 -18.21 4.51 -18.95
CA ASP A 276 -19.21 4.67 -20.04
C ASP A 276 -20.37 5.59 -19.60
N THR A 277 -20.75 5.53 -18.31
CA THR A 277 -21.79 6.40 -17.73
C THR A 277 -21.29 7.85 -17.64
N VAL A 278 -20.05 8.06 -17.17
CA VAL A 278 -19.45 9.41 -17.07
C VAL A 278 -19.28 10.03 -18.46
N ASP A 279 -18.74 9.26 -19.41
CA ASP A 279 -18.56 9.69 -20.81
C ASP A 279 -19.92 10.01 -21.47
N GLY A 280 -20.97 9.26 -21.11
CA GLY A 280 -22.33 9.50 -21.58
C GLY A 280 -22.97 10.78 -21.01
N ILE A 281 -22.69 11.11 -19.75
CA ILE A 281 -23.18 12.34 -19.10
C ILE A 281 -22.56 13.58 -19.75
N GLU A 282 -21.27 13.53 -20.09
CA GLU A 282 -20.57 14.64 -20.73
C GLU A 282 -21.14 14.95 -22.11
N LYS A 283 -21.36 13.90 -22.92
CA LYS A 283 -22.02 14.03 -24.23
C LYS A 283 -23.50 14.43 -24.11
N GLY A 284 -24.11 14.20 -22.94
CA GLY A 284 -25.54 14.37 -22.67
C GLY A 284 -25.97 15.68 -22.00
N ALA A 285 -25.04 16.55 -21.57
CA ALA A 285 -25.23 17.90 -21.01
C ALA A 285 -25.20 18.08 -19.47
N GLY A 286 -24.47 19.13 -19.04
CA GLY A 286 -25.02 20.21 -18.21
C GLY A 286 -25.25 20.01 -16.70
N SER A 287 -25.04 18.83 -16.10
CA SER A 287 -25.31 18.64 -14.66
C SER A 287 -24.24 17.83 -13.90
N VAL A 288 -23.05 18.41 -13.79
CA VAL A 288 -21.91 17.87 -13.00
C VAL A 288 -22.26 17.71 -11.49
N GLY A 289 -23.28 18.42 -10.99
CA GLY A 289 -23.65 18.43 -9.57
C GLY A 289 -24.14 17.09 -9.01
N GLY A 290 -24.78 16.23 -9.80
CA GLY A 290 -25.39 15.00 -9.30
C GLY A 290 -24.40 13.88 -8.96
N TYR A 291 -23.24 13.84 -9.63
CA TYR A 291 -22.29 12.73 -9.47
C TYR A 291 -21.45 12.84 -8.21
N LEU A 292 -21.01 14.05 -7.82
CA LEU A 292 -20.25 14.25 -6.58
C LEU A 292 -21.07 13.85 -5.36
N GLU A 293 -22.38 14.11 -5.37
CA GLU A 293 -23.29 13.69 -4.29
C GLU A 293 -23.45 12.17 -4.25
N PHE A 294 -23.52 11.50 -5.40
CA PHE A 294 -23.61 10.04 -5.48
C PHE A 294 -22.32 9.34 -5.02
N ALA A 295 -21.15 9.84 -5.45
CA ALA A 295 -19.85 9.32 -5.05
C ALA A 295 -19.61 9.52 -3.53
N ALA A 296 -19.96 10.67 -2.98
CA ALA A 296 -19.88 10.93 -1.55
C ALA A 296 -20.79 9.97 -0.75
N ARG A 297 -22.02 9.72 -1.22
CA ARG A 297 -22.95 8.78 -0.57
C ARG A 297 -22.48 7.32 -0.63
N SER A 298 -21.87 6.88 -1.75
CA SER A 298 -21.44 5.48 -1.89
C SER A 298 -20.24 5.15 -1.00
N VAL A 299 -19.28 6.08 -0.87
CA VAL A 299 -18.15 5.94 0.07
C VAL A 299 -18.66 5.98 1.50
N GLY A 300 -19.58 6.90 1.84
CA GLY A 300 -20.19 6.96 3.18
C GLY A 300 -20.90 5.67 3.59
N GLY A 301 -21.57 4.98 2.65
CA GLY A 301 -22.22 3.70 2.90
C GLY A 301 -21.25 2.56 3.23
N LEU A 302 -20.11 2.52 2.52
CA LEU A 302 -19.03 1.54 2.74
C LEU A 302 -18.34 1.72 4.10
N TRP A 303 -18.22 2.95 4.57
CA TRP A 303 -17.73 3.24 5.91
C TRP A 303 -18.75 2.85 6.99
N ARG A 304 -20.04 3.14 6.79
CA ARG A 304 -21.09 2.77 7.75
C ARG A 304 -21.27 1.25 7.90
N SER A 305 -21.13 0.48 6.83
CA SER A 305 -21.33 -0.98 6.87
C SER A 305 -20.18 -1.77 7.52
N ARG A 306 -19.09 -1.10 7.93
CA ARG A 306 -17.94 -1.72 8.62
C ARG A 306 -17.83 -1.32 10.09
N TYR A 307 -18.65 -0.38 10.55
CA TYR A 307 -18.63 0.16 11.92
C TYR A 307 -19.98 0.00 12.65
N LEU A 308 -20.93 -0.72 12.07
CA LEU A 308 -22.16 -1.24 12.70
C LEU A 308 -22.12 -2.75 12.68
#